data_AF-A0A967I2B8-F1
#
_entry.id   AF-A0A967I2B8-F1
#
_cell.length_a   1.000
_cell.length_b   1.000
_cell.length_c   1.000
_cell.angle_alpha   90.00
_cell.angle_beta   90.00
_cell.angle_gamma   90.00
#
_symmetry.space_group_name_H-M   'P 1'
#
loop_
_entity.id
_entity.type
_entity.pdbx_description
1 polymer ?
#
loop_
_entity_poly.entity_id
_entity_poly.type
_entity_poly.pdbx_seq_one_letter_code
_entity_poly.pdbx_strand_id
1 'polypeptide(L)' 'QVEEYRAGKDKLLGFFVGQVMKQTQGKANPKIVNEILREKLKQ' A
#
# COMPACT_ATOMS: atom_id res chain seq x y z
N GLN A 1 19.78 -7.65 -5.12
CA GLN A 1 18.80 -8.76 -5.07
C GLN A 1 17.80 -8.68 -3.90
N VAL A 2 18.17 -8.71 -2.61
CA VAL A 2 17.17 -8.60 -1.50
C VAL A 2 16.55 -7.20 -1.40
N GLU A 3 17.33 -6.15 -1.60
CA GLU A 3 16.83 -4.76 -1.54
C GLU A 3 15.89 -4.42 -2.69
N GLU A 4 16.18 -4.87 -3.91
CA GLU A 4 15.30 -4.67 -5.07
C GLU A 4 13.95 -5.38 -4.90
N TYR A 5 13.94 -6.56 -4.29
CA TYR A 5 12.70 -7.28 -3.98
C TYR A 5 11.85 -6.53 -2.94
N ARG A 6 12.49 -5.94 -1.91
CA ARG A 6 11.81 -5.09 -0.93
C ARG A 6 11.32 -3.78 -1.55
N ALA A 7 12.13 -3.14 -2.39
CA ALA A 7 11.78 -1.92 -3.10
C ALA A 7 10.59 -2.13 -4.07
N GLY A 8 10.54 -3.28 -4.75
CA GLY A 8 9.41 -3.66 -5.60
C GLY A 8 8.11 -3.82 -4.81
N LYS A 9 8.19 -4.42 -3.61
CA LYS A 9 7.04 -4.56 -2.69
C LYS A 9 6.54 -3.22 -2.18
N ASP A 10 7.43 -2.33 -1.77
CA ASP A 10 7.04 -1.01 -1.26
C ASP A 10 6.42 -0.13 -2.37
N LYS A 11 6.91 -0.25 -3.61
CA LYS A 11 6.34 0.45 -4.77
C LYS A 11 4.92 -0.02 -5.08
N LEU A 12 4.67 -1.33 -5.03
CA LEU A 12 3.33 -1.91 -5.18
C LEU A 12 2.39 -1.46 -4.07
N LEU A 13 2.88 -1.38 -2.84
CA LEU A 13 2.10 -0.89 -1.71
C LEU A 13 1.63 0.55 -1.93
N GLY A 14 2.54 1.44 -2.35
CA GLY A 14 2.22 2.84 -2.67
C GLY A 14 1.19 2.97 -3.81
N PHE A 15 1.25 2.08 -4.82
CA PHE A 15 0.25 2.02 -5.88
C PHE A 15 -1.15 1.69 -5.34
N PHE A 16 -1.28 0.67 -4.48
CA PHE A 16 -2.57 0.29 -3.90
C PHE A 16 -3.12 1.36 -2.96
N VAL A 17 -2.27 2.00 -2.15
CA VAL A 17 -2.69 3.15 -1.32
C VAL A 17 -3.27 4.25 -2.21
N GLY A 18 -2.61 4.59 -3.32
CA GLY A 18 -3.11 5.58 -4.28
C GLY A 18 -4.47 5.22 -4.89
N GLN A 19 -4.68 3.94 -5.25
CA GLN A 19 -5.97 3.46 -5.75
C GLN A 19 -7.08 3.58 -4.71
N VAL A 20 -6.82 3.18 -3.46
CA VAL A 20 -7.79 3.27 -2.36
C VAL A 20 -8.12 4.74 -2.05
N MET A 21 -7.11 5.60 -1.98
CA MET A 21 -7.31 7.04 -1.77
C MET A 21 -8.14 7.67 -2.89
N LYS A 22 -7.93 7.25 -4.14
CA LYS A 22 -8.73 7.70 -5.30
C LYS A 22 -10.19 7.24 -5.21
N GLN A 23 -10.42 5.95 -4.94
CA GLN A 23 -11.78 5.39 -4.81
C GLN A 23 -12.57 6.00 -3.66
N THR A 24 -11.88 6.28 -2.55
CA THR A 24 -12.48 6.88 -1.35
C THR A 24 -12.55 8.41 -1.44
N GLN A 25 -12.09 9.01 -2.54
CA GLN A 25 -12.02 10.46 -2.75
C GLN A 25 -11.31 11.20 -1.59
N GLY A 26 -10.25 10.61 -1.05
CA GLY A 26 -9.49 11.16 0.06
C GLY A 26 -10.17 11.07 1.43
N LYS A 27 -11.33 10.39 1.54
CA LYS A 27 -12.04 10.20 2.82
C LYS A 27 -11.39 9.15 3.70
N ALA A 28 -10.63 8.20 3.13
CA ALA A 28 -9.93 7.20 3.90
C ALA A 28 -8.65 7.75 4.53
N ASN A 29 -8.32 7.25 5.72
CA ASN A 29 -7.07 7.63 6.39
C ASN A 29 -5.89 6.84 5.77
N PRO A 30 -4.88 7.51 5.20
CA PRO A 30 -3.76 6.84 4.55
C PRO A 30 -2.95 5.93 5.49
N LYS A 31 -2.91 6.22 6.80
CA LYS A 31 -2.24 5.35 7.79
C LYS A 31 -2.96 4.01 7.92
N ILE A 32 -4.29 4.06 8.09
CA ILE A 32 -5.14 2.87 8.23
C ILE A 32 -5.12 2.04 6.94
N VAL A 33 -5.19 2.69 5.78
CA VAL A 33 -5.10 2.01 4.48
C VAL A 33 -3.77 1.27 4.32
N ASN A 34 -2.66 1.91 4.72
CA ASN A 34 -1.33 1.31 4.67
C ASN A 34 -1.21 0.09 5.62
N GLU A 35 -1.75 0.18 6.83
CA GLU A 35 -1.79 -0.93 7.79
C GLU A 35 -2.57 -2.13 7.24
N ILE A 36 -3.81 -1.90 6.78
CA ILE A 36 -4.67 -2.95 6.22
C ILE A 36 -4.02 -3.62 4.99
N LEU A 37 -3.39 -2.83 4.12
CA LEU A 37 -2.70 -3.36 2.94
C LEU A 37 -1.48 -4.19 3.33
N ARG A 38 -0.69 -3.76 4.32
CA ARG A 38 0.45 -4.54 4.84
C ARG A 38 0.02 -5.84 5.48
N GLU A 39 -1.09 -5.84 6.21
CA GLU A 39 -1.66 -7.06 6.80
C GLU A 39 -2.14 -8.02 5.72
N LYS A 40 -2.88 -7.52 4.72
CA LYS A 40 -3.40 -8.36 3.61
C LYS A 40 -2.30 -8.91 2.70
N LEU A 41 -1.20 -8.19 2.53
CA LEU A 41 -0.07 -8.59 1.65
C LEU A 41 1.03 -9.38 2.39
N LYS A 42 0.90 -9.59 3.71
CA LYS A 42 1.82 -10.41 4.51
C LYS A 42 1.53 -11.91 4.46
N GLN A 43 0.64 -12.37 3.58
CA GLN A 43 0.44 -13.80 3.31
C GLN A 43 1.62 -14.41 2.52
#